data_AF-A0A9E5WFC3-F1
#
_entry.id   AF-A0A9E5WFC3-F1
#
_cell.length_a   1.000
_cell.length_b   1.000
_cell.length_c   1.000
_cell.angle_alpha   90.00
_cell.angle_beta   90.00
_cell.angle_gamma   90.00
#
_symmetry.space_group_name_H-M   'P 1'
#
loop_
_entity.id
_entity.type
_entity.pdbx_description
1 polymer ?
#
loop_
_entity_poly.entity_id
_entity_poly.type
_entity_poly.pdbx_seq_one_letter_code
_entity_poly.pdbx_strand_id
1 'polypeptide(L)' 'MSVDACAALVQRGDPDRFMSAMTAPPHLRGRLMVLYAFNLEIARAAWVTSEPMIAEMRLQWWLDMVTEIREGRP' A
#
# COMPACT_ATOMS: atom_id res chain seq x y z
N MET A 1 7.12 -7.99 6.41
CA MET A 1 6.23 -8.41 5.31
C MET A 1 7.11 -8.71 4.10
N SER A 2 6.99 -9.89 3.47
CA SER A 2 7.77 -10.23 2.27
C SER A 2 7.13 -9.65 1.01
N VAL A 3 7.89 -9.54 -0.09
CA VAL A 3 7.35 -9.15 -1.40
C VAL A 3 6.24 -10.09 -1.85
N ASP A 4 6.36 -11.39 -1.56
CA ASP A 4 5.32 -12.38 -1.86
C ASP A 4 4.03 -12.12 -1.08
N ALA A 5 4.13 -11.66 0.17
CA ALA A 5 2.96 -11.27 0.95
C ALA A 5 2.27 -10.04 0.35
N CYS A 6 3.04 -9.05 -0.14
CA CYS A 6 2.49 -7.91 -0.88
C CYS A 6 1.81 -8.38 -2.17
N ALA A 7 2.44 -9.27 -2.94
CA ALA A 7 1.86 -9.82 -4.16
C ALA A 7 0.53 -10.54 -3.90
N ALA A 8 0.46 -11.35 -2.84
CA ALA A 8 -0.77 -12.03 -2.44
C ALA A 8 -1.88 -11.05 -1.98
N LEU A 9 -1.52 -9.93 -1.34
CA LEU A 9 -2.48 -8.87 -1.00
C LEU A 9 -3.03 -8.20 -2.26
N VAL A 10 -2.16 -7.81 -3.18
CA VAL A 10 -2.55 -7.16 -4.43
C VAL A 10 -3.40 -8.10 -5.28
N GLN A 11 -3.01 -9.37 -5.41
CA GLN A 11 -3.79 -10.35 -6.18
C GLN A 11 -5.24 -10.50 -5.68
N ARG A 12 -5.47 -10.40 -4.36
CA ARG A 12 -6.82 -10.49 -3.78
C ARG A 12 -7.57 -9.15 -3.77
N GLY A 13 -6.88 -8.04 -3.51
CA GLY A 13 -7.49 -6.73 -3.32
C GLY A 13 -7.61 -5.89 -4.59
N ASP A 14 -6.78 -6.15 -5.59
CA ASP A 14 -6.75 -5.47 -6.88
C ASP A 14 -6.13 -6.37 -7.98
N PRO A 15 -6.91 -7.33 -8.52
CA PRO A 15 -6.45 -8.24 -9.55
C PRO A 15 -5.94 -7.53 -10.82
N ASP A 16 -6.52 -6.39 -11.17
CA ASP A 16 -6.13 -5.62 -12.36
C ASP A 16 -4.72 -5.04 -12.20
N ARG A 17 -4.42 -4.43 -11.04
CA ARG A 17 -3.06 -3.96 -10.74
C ARG A 17 -2.06 -5.11 -10.62
N PHE A 18 -2.49 -6.27 -10.10
CA PHE A 18 -1.64 -7.46 -10.10
C PHE A 18 -1.25 -7.86 -11.52
N MET A 19 -2.22 -8.01 -12.42
CA MET A 19 -1.99 -8.39 -13.82
C MET A 19 -1.16 -7.34 -14.56
N SER A 20 -1.45 -6.05 -14.34
CA SER A 20 -0.65 -4.94 -14.88
C SER A 20 0.81 -5.02 -14.44
N ALA A 21 1.09 -5.24 -13.15
CA ALA A 21 2.45 -5.38 -12.63
C ALA A 21 3.20 -6.57 -13.26
N MET A 22 2.50 -7.65 -13.62
CA MET A 22 3.12 -8.81 -14.28
C MET A 22 3.64 -8.52 -15.69
N THR A 23 3.18 -7.44 -16.33
CA THR A 23 3.71 -6.97 -17.63
C THR A 23 5.05 -6.24 -17.51
N ALA A 24 5.41 -5.78 -16.31
CA ALA A 24 6.67 -5.07 -16.08
C ALA A 24 7.90 -6.00 -16.11
N PRO A 25 9.12 -5.47 -16.32
CA PRO A 25 10.35 -6.23 -16.18
C PRO A 25 10.44 -6.96 -14.83
N PRO A 26 10.90 -8.22 -14.76
CA PRO A 26 10.89 -9.03 -13.54
C PRO A 26 11.52 -8.35 -12.31
N HIS A 27 12.61 -7.61 -12.50
CA HIS A 27 13.32 -6.89 -11.44
C HIS A 27 12.55 -5.68 -10.86
N LEU A 28 11.48 -5.21 -11.53
CA LEU A 28 10.64 -4.11 -11.05
C LEU A 28 9.33 -4.57 -10.41
N ARG A 29 8.88 -5.80 -10.70
CA ARG A 29 7.58 -6.32 -10.23
C ARG A 29 7.45 -6.25 -8.73
N GLY A 30 8.49 -6.65 -7.99
CA GLY A 30 8.48 -6.59 -6.52
C GLY A 30 8.26 -5.17 -5.98
N ARG A 31 8.85 -4.16 -6.62
CA ARG A 31 8.66 -2.75 -6.23
C ARG A 31 7.23 -2.29 -6.48
N LEU A 32 6.64 -2.70 -7.61
CA LEU A 32 5.23 -2.42 -7.92
C LEU A 32 4.28 -3.11 -6.92
N MET A 33 4.55 -4.37 -6.56
CA MET A 33 3.73 -5.09 -5.58
C MET A 33 3.72 -4.41 -4.21
N VAL A 34 4.87 -3.90 -3.75
CA VAL A 34 4.95 -3.13 -2.50
C VAL A 34 4.14 -1.84 -2.58
N LEU A 35 4.30 -1.07 -3.67
CA LEU A 35 3.55 0.19 -3.87
C LEU A 35 2.04 -0.03 -3.94
N TYR A 36 1.59 -1.07 -4.65
CA TYR A 36 0.17 -1.38 -4.78
C TYR A 36 -0.42 -1.95 -3.50
N ALA A 37 0.33 -2.77 -2.75
CA ALA A 37 -0.10 -3.23 -1.43
C ALA A 37 -0.26 -2.06 -0.47
N PHE A 38 0.67 -1.10 -0.48
CA PHE A 38 0.56 0.13 0.31
C PHE A 38 -0.67 0.96 -0.08
N ASN A 39 -0.94 1.10 -1.38
CA ASN A 39 -2.12 1.79 -1.88
C ASN A 39 -3.43 1.13 -1.38
N LEU A 40 -3.48 -0.20 -1.29
CA LEU A 40 -4.64 -0.91 -0.73
C LEU A 40 -4.88 -0.55 0.75
N GLU A 41 -3.83 -0.42 1.55
CA GLU A 41 -3.95 -0.02 2.96
C GLU A 41 -4.46 1.41 3.13
N ILE A 42 -3.96 2.35 2.31
CA ILE A 42 -4.45 3.74 2.31
C ILE A 42 -5.90 3.80 1.86
N ALA A 43 -6.24 3.14 0.75
CA ALA A 43 -7.59 3.17 0.20
C ALA A 43 -8.62 2.56 1.16
N ARG A 44 -8.20 1.57 1.96
CA ARG A 44 -9.05 0.95 2.99
C ARG A 44 -9.28 1.88 4.19
N ALA A 45 -8.33 2.75 4.54
CA ALA A 45 -8.35 3.52 5.78
C ALA A 45 -9.66 4.28 6.04
N ALA A 46 -10.24 4.88 4.99
CA ALA A 46 -11.51 5.62 5.07
C ALA A 46 -12.72 4.74 5.42
N TRP A 47 -12.64 3.43 5.19
CA TRP A 47 -13.75 2.49 5.34
C TRP A 47 -13.64 1.59 6.58
N VAL A 48 -12.56 1.72 7.36
CA VAL A 48 -12.34 0.90 8.57
C VAL A 48 -13.22 1.35 9.75
N THR A 49 -13.75 2.56 9.70
CA THR A 49 -14.53 3.18 10.76
C THR A 49 -15.66 4.03 10.19
N SER A 50 -16.78 4.11 10.90
CA SER A 50 -17.88 5.03 10.58
C SER A 50 -17.65 6.45 11.13
N GLU A 51 -16.60 6.64 11.93
CA GLU A 51 -16.24 7.94 12.53
C GLU A 51 -15.21 8.67 11.65
N PRO A 52 -15.58 9.78 10.96
CA PRO A 52 -14.69 10.46 10.02
C PRO A 52 -13.36 10.91 10.63
N MET A 53 -13.41 11.41 11.87
CA MET A 53 -12.22 11.86 12.61
C MET A 53 -11.19 10.72 12.78
N ILE A 54 -11.64 9.50 13.09
CA ILE A 54 -10.76 8.35 13.26
C ILE A 54 -10.13 7.93 11.92
N ALA A 55 -10.87 8.02 10.82
CA ALA A 55 -10.34 7.77 9.48
C ALA A 55 -9.26 8.81 9.10
N GLU A 56 -9.50 10.09 9.38
CA GLU A 56 -8.53 11.17 9.15
C GLU A 56 -7.26 10.98 9.98
N MET A 57 -7.37 10.64 11.26
CA MET A 57 -6.21 10.36 12.12
C MET A 57 -5.32 9.25 11.56
N ARG A 58 -5.92 8.17 11.01
CA ARG A 58 -5.16 7.07 10.39
C ARG A 58 -4.45 7.52 9.10
N LEU A 59 -5.09 8.37 8.30
CA LEU A 59 -4.47 8.93 7.10
C LEU A 59 -3.31 9.87 7.47
N GLN A 60 -3.49 10.70 8.50
CA GLN A 60 -2.42 11.57 9.00
C GLN A 60 -1.22 10.75 9.49
N TRP A 61 -1.46 9.68 10.25
CA TRP A 61 -0.40 8.76 10.67
C TRP A 61 0.39 8.19 9.49
N TRP A 62 -0.28 7.80 8.40
CA TRP A 62 0.41 7.33 7.19
C TRP A 62 1.26 8.41 6.52
N LEU A 63 0.80 9.66 6.49
CA LEU A 63 1.57 10.79 5.96
C LEU A 63 2.83 11.05 6.79
N ASP A 64 2.71 10.98 8.12
CA ASP A 64 3.82 11.16 9.04
C ASP A 64 4.87 10.06 8.83
N MET A 65 4.45 8.79 8.78
CA MET A 65 5.34 7.65 8.51
C MET A 65 6.08 7.78 7.17
N VAL A 66 5.39 8.17 6.09
CA VAL A 66 6.03 8.36 4.77
C VAL A 66 7.03 9.51 4.81
N THR A 67 6.73 10.57 5.58
CA THR A 67 7.62 11.72 5.76
C THR A 67 8.89 11.30 6.51
N GLU A 68 8.76 10.52 7.57
CA GLU A 68 9.89 9.97 8.34
C GLU A 68 10.80 9.10 7.46
N ILE A 69 10.21 8.16 6.71
CA ILE A 69 10.95 7.29 5.77
C ILE A 69 11.70 8.13 4.74
N ARG A 70 11.07 9.18 4.18
CA ARG A 70 11.69 10.07 3.19
C ARG A 70 12.90 10.81 3.78
N GLU A 71 12.84 11.15 5.05
CA GLU A 71 13.92 11.83 5.77
C GLU A 71 14.97 10.88 6.34
N GLY A 72 14.82 9.57 6.11
CA GLY A 72 15.73 8.55 6.64
C GLY A 72 15.60 8.34 8.15
N ARG A 73 14.48 8.79 8.73
CA ARG A 73 14.13 8.52 10.13
C ARG A 73 13.44 7.14 10.20
N PRO A 74 13.66 6.39 11.29
CA PRO A 74 13.12 5.04 11.46
C PRO A 74 11.59 5.02 11.44
#